data_AF-A0A1Q5HQR6-F1
#
_entry.id   AF-A0A1Q5HQR6-F1
#
_cell.length_a   1.000
_cell.length_b   1.000
_cell.length_c   1.000
_cell.angle_alpha   90.00
_cell.angle_beta   90.00
_cell.angle_gamma   90.00
#
_symmetry.space_group_name_H-M   'P 1'
#
loop_
_entity.id
_entity.type
_entity.pdbx_description
1 polymer ?
#
loop_
_entity_poly.entity_id
_entity_poly.type
_entity_poly.pdbx_seq_one_letter_code
_entity_poly.pdbx_strand_id
1 'polypeptide(L)'
;MRLEILPVQGIGDVTEGDDLAALIAGAAPWLRDGDVLVVTSKVVSKAEGRLVDVPADGPERLDARDRILADETARVVATRGTTRIVQTHHGFVMASAGIDASNVDKTRLVLLPVDPDASARALRAALRDRYGLDVAVIVSDTMGRPWRNGLTDVALGVAGMPAIRDHRGEVDPYGNELFVTQMAVVDELAGAGELIKGKCDQVPVAVVRGYLGTPRDDDEGARTLVRDASMDLFSLGTAEARAAGLREAATLPDRTGTDPADPAAVRRAIAAVADVVAPGTVFTHVTDDEVRAGLAATVPGWPASATGLLLGAAPIPLDPADLVRFGADVQRLRAALAAEGIGSVLLPPPGGSAASATLAI
;
A
#
# COMPACT_ATOMS: atom_id res chain seq x y z
N MET A 1 -23.12 15.82 -22.31
CA MET A 1 -22.20 14.77 -22.79
C MET A 1 -22.96 13.46 -22.86
N ARG A 2 -22.83 12.70 -23.95
CA ARG A 2 -23.36 11.34 -24.08
C ARG A 2 -22.17 10.39 -24.16
N LEU A 3 -22.17 9.36 -23.32
CA LEU A 3 -21.15 8.31 -23.33
C LEU A 3 -21.74 7.04 -23.92
N GLU A 4 -20.98 6.36 -24.75
CA GLU A 4 -21.30 5.03 -25.28
C GLU A 4 -20.16 4.07 -24.96
N ILE A 5 -20.49 2.84 -24.58
CA ILE A 5 -19.53 1.77 -24.29
C ILE A 5 -19.81 0.65 -25.28
N LEU A 6 -18.87 0.42 -26.19
CA LEU A 6 -19.04 -0.47 -27.34
C LEU A 6 -18.04 -1.63 -27.25
N PRO A 7 -18.47 -2.89 -27.43
CA PRO A 7 -17.55 -4.04 -27.42
C PRO A 7 -16.80 -4.16 -28.75
N VAL A 8 -15.51 -4.49 -28.70
CA VAL A 8 -14.76 -4.93 -29.89
C VAL A 8 -14.80 -6.46 -29.95
N GLN A 9 -15.74 -6.97 -30.74
CA GLN A 9 -15.92 -8.41 -30.97
C GLN A 9 -15.04 -8.89 -32.11
N GLY A 10 -14.68 -10.19 -32.10
CA GLY A 10 -13.97 -10.82 -33.22
C GLY A 10 -12.44 -10.69 -33.20
N ILE A 11 -11.83 -10.26 -32.08
CA ILE A 11 -10.37 -10.26 -31.90
C ILE A 11 -9.82 -11.71 -31.82
N GLY A 12 -10.60 -12.65 -31.28
CA GLY A 12 -10.17 -14.05 -31.12
C GLY A 12 -9.16 -14.25 -30.00
N ASP A 13 -8.46 -15.39 -30.04
CA ASP A 13 -7.44 -15.74 -29.06
C ASP A 13 -6.08 -15.14 -29.44
N VAL A 14 -5.60 -14.19 -28.62
CA VAL A 14 -4.29 -13.57 -28.76
C VAL A 14 -3.19 -14.50 -28.25
N THR A 15 -2.09 -14.56 -28.98
CA THR A 15 -0.89 -15.34 -28.72
C THR A 15 0.36 -14.47 -28.74
N GLU A 16 1.50 -15.05 -28.37
CA GLU A 16 2.78 -14.34 -28.33
C GLU A 16 3.19 -13.82 -29.71
N GLY A 17 3.54 -12.53 -29.76
CA GLY A 17 3.93 -11.83 -30.98
C GLY A 17 2.78 -11.29 -31.83
N ASP A 18 1.52 -11.52 -31.44
CA ASP A 18 0.37 -10.99 -32.18
C ASP A 18 0.33 -9.46 -32.17
N ASP A 19 -0.03 -8.90 -33.33
CA ASP A 19 -0.15 -7.46 -33.53
C ASP A 19 -1.52 -6.96 -33.06
N LEU A 20 -1.59 -6.52 -31.80
CA LEU A 20 -2.82 -6.01 -31.20
C LEU A 20 -3.45 -4.85 -31.96
N ALA A 21 -2.65 -3.94 -32.53
CA ALA A 21 -3.20 -2.82 -33.28
C ALA A 21 -3.88 -3.30 -34.58
N ALA A 22 -3.28 -4.26 -35.28
CA ALA A 22 -3.90 -4.85 -36.47
C ALA A 22 -5.17 -5.63 -36.14
N LEU A 23 -5.16 -6.42 -35.07
CA LEU A 23 -6.33 -7.16 -34.60
C LEU A 23 -7.48 -6.22 -34.21
N ILE A 24 -7.19 -5.16 -33.44
CA ILE A 24 -8.19 -4.18 -33.01
C ILE A 24 -8.74 -3.39 -34.21
N ALA A 25 -7.88 -2.87 -35.08
CA ALA A 25 -8.32 -2.10 -36.24
C ALA A 25 -9.15 -2.94 -37.22
N GLY A 26 -8.80 -4.23 -37.39
CA GLY A 26 -9.56 -5.17 -38.20
C GLY A 26 -10.92 -5.53 -37.60
N ALA A 27 -10.99 -5.71 -36.28
CA ALA A 27 -12.22 -6.04 -35.56
C ALA A 27 -13.15 -4.83 -35.36
N ALA A 28 -12.60 -3.62 -35.32
CA ALA A 28 -13.34 -2.38 -35.11
C ALA A 28 -13.04 -1.33 -36.20
N PRO A 29 -13.43 -1.57 -37.47
CA PRO A 29 -13.27 -0.59 -38.55
C PRO A 29 -14.14 0.67 -38.35
N TRP A 30 -14.98 0.68 -37.31
CA TRP A 30 -15.86 1.77 -36.91
C TRP A 30 -15.24 2.70 -35.85
N LEU A 31 -14.00 2.44 -35.41
CA LEU A 31 -13.23 3.33 -34.54
C LEU A 31 -13.09 4.73 -35.16
N ARG A 32 -13.00 5.73 -34.28
CA ARG A 32 -12.92 7.14 -34.66
C ARG A 32 -11.97 7.87 -33.72
N ASP A 33 -11.49 9.02 -34.18
CA ASP A 33 -10.66 9.88 -33.35
C ASP A 33 -11.40 10.29 -32.06
N GLY A 34 -10.66 10.36 -30.96
CA GLY A 34 -11.19 10.66 -29.63
C GLY A 34 -11.85 9.48 -28.90
N ASP A 35 -11.92 8.29 -29.52
CA ASP A 35 -12.31 7.08 -28.80
C ASP A 35 -11.26 6.72 -27.72
N VAL A 36 -11.73 6.15 -26.60
CA VAL A 36 -10.87 5.60 -25.54
C VAL A 36 -10.98 4.07 -25.56
N LEU A 37 -9.88 3.38 -25.83
CA LEU A 37 -9.83 1.93 -25.86
C LEU A 37 -9.42 1.42 -24.48
N VAL A 38 -10.31 0.68 -23.81
CA VAL A 38 -10.03 -0.06 -22.57
C VAL A 38 -9.67 -1.49 -22.94
N VAL A 39 -8.37 -1.79 -22.92
CA VAL A 39 -7.77 -3.07 -23.33
C VAL A 39 -7.38 -3.86 -22.09
N THR A 40 -7.84 -5.10 -21.95
CA THR A 40 -7.40 -5.94 -20.81
C THR A 40 -5.91 -6.23 -20.87
N SER A 41 -5.25 -6.15 -19.70
CA SER A 41 -3.84 -6.50 -19.50
C SER A 41 -3.52 -7.88 -20.06
N LYS A 42 -4.45 -8.84 -20.00
CA LYS A 42 -4.24 -10.22 -20.44
C LYS A 42 -3.85 -10.33 -21.91
N VAL A 43 -4.50 -9.58 -22.82
CA VAL A 43 -4.13 -9.66 -24.24
C VAL A 43 -2.82 -8.93 -24.53
N VAL A 44 -2.53 -7.87 -23.79
CA VAL A 44 -1.23 -7.18 -23.81
C VAL A 44 -0.13 -8.14 -23.37
N SER A 45 -0.29 -8.76 -22.20
CA SER A 45 0.63 -9.77 -21.67
C SER A 45 0.86 -10.93 -22.62
N LYS A 46 -0.20 -11.46 -23.25
CA LYS A 46 -0.05 -12.55 -24.22
C LYS A 46 0.76 -12.11 -25.43
N ALA A 47 0.40 -10.98 -26.06
CA ALA A 47 1.13 -10.44 -27.21
C ALA A 47 2.61 -10.16 -26.88
N GLU A 48 2.90 -9.72 -25.66
CA GLU A 48 4.25 -9.41 -25.17
C GLU A 48 5.03 -10.62 -24.62
N GLY A 49 4.49 -11.84 -24.72
CA GLY A 49 5.19 -13.05 -24.25
C GLY A 49 5.30 -13.17 -22.72
N ARG A 50 4.41 -12.52 -21.97
CA ARG A 50 4.34 -12.58 -20.49
C ARG A 50 3.60 -13.84 -20.01
N LEU A 51 3.87 -14.98 -20.67
CA LEU A 51 3.38 -16.30 -20.30
C LEU A 51 4.51 -17.11 -19.69
N VAL A 52 4.23 -17.79 -18.58
CA VAL A 52 5.19 -18.68 -17.92
C VAL A 52 4.61 -20.07 -17.78
N ASP A 53 5.40 -21.07 -18.16
CA ASP A 53 5.02 -22.47 -18.06
C ASP A 53 5.13 -22.97 -16.61
N VAL A 54 4.14 -23.76 -16.20
CA VAL A 54 4.01 -24.34 -14.86
C VAL A 54 3.43 -25.76 -14.97
N PRO A 55 3.71 -26.66 -14.01
CA PRO A 55 3.03 -27.96 -13.94
C PRO A 55 1.51 -27.80 -13.90
N ALA A 56 0.76 -28.68 -14.54
CA ALA A 56 -0.71 -28.56 -14.67
C ALA A 56 -1.44 -28.56 -13.32
N ASP A 57 -0.92 -29.33 -12.37
CA ASP A 57 -1.48 -29.57 -11.04
C ASP A 57 -0.40 -30.02 -10.04
N GLY A 58 -0.81 -30.37 -8.82
CA GLY A 58 0.07 -30.90 -7.78
C GLY A 58 0.84 -29.86 -6.96
N PRO A 59 1.60 -30.31 -5.94
CA PRO A 59 2.45 -29.47 -5.11
C PRO A 59 3.48 -28.67 -5.93
N GLU A 60 4.01 -29.25 -7.00
CA GLU A 60 5.03 -28.63 -7.85
C GLU A 60 4.49 -27.38 -8.56
N ARG A 61 3.20 -27.37 -8.92
CA ARG A 61 2.52 -26.18 -9.45
C ARG A 61 2.45 -25.07 -8.41
N LEU A 62 2.12 -25.42 -7.16
CA LEU A 62 2.02 -24.45 -6.08
C LEU A 62 3.37 -23.82 -5.80
N ASP A 63 4.43 -24.64 -5.72
CA ASP A 63 5.80 -24.15 -5.52
C ASP A 63 6.28 -23.26 -6.68
N ALA A 64 5.95 -23.63 -7.92
CA ALA A 64 6.27 -22.81 -9.09
C ALA A 64 5.54 -21.46 -9.04
N ARG A 65 4.24 -21.47 -8.74
CA ARG A 65 3.43 -20.25 -8.58
C ARG A 65 3.96 -19.38 -7.44
N ASP A 66 4.41 -19.99 -6.34
CA ASP A 66 4.92 -19.24 -5.19
C ASP A 66 6.26 -18.58 -5.47
N ARG A 67 7.14 -19.21 -6.25
CA ARG A 67 8.38 -18.62 -6.77
C ARG A 67 8.10 -17.46 -7.72
N ILE A 68 7.23 -17.66 -8.71
CA ILE A 68 6.83 -16.61 -9.66
C ILE A 68 6.21 -15.41 -8.92
N LEU A 69 5.35 -15.67 -7.94
CA LEU A 69 4.79 -14.62 -7.11
C LEU A 69 5.87 -13.88 -6.31
N ALA A 70 6.88 -14.58 -5.78
CA ALA A 70 8.00 -13.91 -5.11
C ALA A 70 8.80 -13.03 -6.10
N ASP A 71 9.04 -13.51 -7.32
CA ASP A 71 9.76 -12.79 -8.37
C ASP A 71 9.02 -11.53 -8.83
N GLU A 72 7.69 -11.55 -8.88
CA GLU A 72 6.83 -10.42 -9.26
C GLU A 72 6.46 -9.51 -8.05
N THR A 73 6.97 -9.81 -6.86
CA THR A 73 6.67 -9.08 -5.62
C THR A 73 7.85 -8.20 -5.19
N ALA A 74 7.60 -6.89 -5.03
CA ALA A 74 8.54 -5.99 -4.39
C ALA A 74 8.49 -6.14 -2.86
N ARG A 75 7.28 -6.24 -2.30
CA ARG A 75 7.06 -6.55 -0.88
C ARG A 75 5.69 -7.19 -0.61
N VAL A 76 5.63 -8.00 0.43
CA VAL A 76 4.36 -8.54 0.95
C VAL A 76 3.70 -7.49 1.83
N VAL A 77 2.41 -7.21 1.58
CA VAL A 77 1.60 -6.28 2.38
C VAL A 77 0.81 -7.06 3.43
N ALA A 78 0.12 -8.13 3.02
CA ALA A 78 -0.70 -8.93 3.92
C ALA A 78 -0.81 -10.39 3.45
N THR A 79 -0.87 -11.31 4.39
CA THR A 79 -1.03 -12.74 4.15
C THR A 79 -2.25 -13.28 4.89
N ARG A 80 -3.10 -14.03 4.19
CA ARG A 80 -4.21 -14.77 4.80
C ARG A 80 -4.36 -16.15 4.13
N GLY A 81 -3.91 -17.18 4.82
CA GLY A 81 -3.81 -18.51 4.22
C GLY A 81 -2.86 -18.48 3.02
N THR A 82 -3.32 -18.98 1.87
CA THR A 82 -2.56 -18.97 0.61
C THR A 82 -2.67 -17.64 -0.15
N THR A 83 -3.58 -16.75 0.24
CA THR A 83 -3.76 -15.45 -0.41
C THR A 83 -2.74 -14.47 0.12
N ARG A 84 -2.03 -13.82 -0.80
CA ARG A 84 -1.08 -12.74 -0.52
C ARG A 84 -1.53 -11.47 -1.24
N ILE A 85 -1.63 -10.38 -0.47
CA ILE A 85 -1.67 -9.02 -1.02
C ILE A 85 -0.23 -8.52 -1.05
N VAL A 86 0.22 -8.09 -2.22
CA VAL A 86 1.61 -7.72 -2.46
C VAL A 86 1.66 -6.39 -3.20
N GLN A 87 2.76 -5.68 -3.04
CA GLN A 87 3.16 -4.62 -3.94
C GLN A 87 3.99 -5.24 -5.06
N THR A 88 3.59 -5.06 -6.31
CA THR A 88 4.37 -5.49 -7.49
C THR A 88 5.53 -4.52 -7.75
N HIS A 89 6.47 -4.88 -8.65
CA HIS A 89 7.56 -3.97 -9.05
C HIS A 89 7.07 -2.69 -9.75
N HIS A 90 5.85 -2.70 -10.30
CA HIS A 90 5.18 -1.51 -10.83
C HIS A 90 4.72 -0.56 -9.71
N GLY A 91 4.49 -1.09 -8.50
CA GLY A 91 3.90 -0.39 -7.37
C GLY A 91 2.43 -0.72 -7.10
N PHE A 92 1.78 -1.55 -7.93
CA PHE A 92 0.38 -1.95 -7.69
C PHE A 92 0.26 -2.80 -6.43
N VAL A 93 -0.71 -2.47 -5.57
CA VAL A 93 -1.03 -3.26 -4.36
C VAL A 93 -2.26 -4.11 -4.63
N MET A 94 -2.04 -5.40 -4.89
CA MET A 94 -3.10 -6.31 -5.33
C MET A 94 -2.86 -7.76 -4.91
N ALA A 95 -3.88 -8.60 -5.11
CA ALA A 95 -3.78 -10.02 -4.80
C ALA A 95 -2.88 -10.74 -5.82
N SER A 96 -1.98 -11.58 -5.31
CA SER A 96 -1.11 -12.47 -6.13
C SER A 96 -0.37 -11.78 -7.28
N ALA A 97 0.03 -10.51 -7.12
CA ALA A 97 0.75 -9.71 -8.12
C ALA A 97 0.07 -9.58 -9.50
N GLY A 98 -1.25 -9.80 -9.58
CA GLY A 98 -1.95 -9.84 -10.88
C GLY A 98 -1.64 -11.09 -11.72
N ILE A 99 -0.98 -12.10 -11.14
CA ILE A 99 -0.74 -13.38 -11.79
C ILE A 99 -2.08 -14.09 -11.98
N ASP A 100 -2.42 -14.35 -13.24
CA ASP A 100 -3.68 -14.96 -13.62
C ASP A 100 -3.47 -16.37 -14.19
N ALA A 101 -4.37 -17.29 -13.83
CA ALA A 101 -4.43 -18.66 -14.33
C ALA A 101 -5.68 -18.91 -15.19
N SER A 102 -6.52 -17.89 -15.40
CA SER A 102 -7.77 -17.96 -16.16
C SER A 102 -7.57 -17.56 -17.62
N ASN A 103 -8.40 -18.12 -18.52
CA ASN A 103 -8.34 -17.88 -19.97
C ASN A 103 -6.97 -18.18 -20.60
N VAL A 104 -6.25 -19.14 -20.01
CA VAL A 104 -5.02 -19.76 -20.52
C VAL A 104 -5.07 -21.27 -20.26
N ASP A 105 -4.20 -22.02 -20.94
CA ASP A 105 -4.01 -23.43 -20.66
C ASP A 105 -3.59 -23.64 -19.19
N LYS A 106 -4.02 -24.76 -18.60
CA LYS A 106 -3.69 -25.07 -17.20
C LYS A 106 -2.19 -25.09 -16.97
N THR A 107 -1.36 -25.42 -17.95
CA THR A 107 0.11 -25.43 -17.83
C THR A 107 0.75 -24.04 -17.90
N ARG A 108 -0.03 -22.96 -17.90
CA ARG A 108 0.49 -21.59 -18.00
C ARG A 108 -0.09 -20.65 -16.96
N LEU A 109 0.67 -19.62 -16.64
CA LEU A 109 0.21 -18.42 -15.95
C LEU A 109 0.50 -17.19 -16.81
N VAL A 110 -0.34 -16.17 -16.67
CA VAL A 110 -0.15 -14.86 -17.29
C VAL A 110 0.39 -13.90 -16.23
N LEU A 111 1.50 -13.24 -16.55
CA LEU A 111 2.06 -12.15 -15.74
C LEU A 111 1.58 -10.81 -16.30
N LEU A 112 1.62 -9.76 -15.49
CA LEU A 112 1.33 -8.41 -15.98
C LEU A 112 2.36 -7.97 -17.06
N PRO A 113 1.97 -7.04 -17.97
CA PRO A 113 2.94 -6.36 -18.84
C PRO A 113 4.02 -5.70 -17.98
N VAL A 114 5.27 -5.69 -18.45
CA VAL A 114 6.42 -5.14 -17.69
C VAL A 114 6.33 -3.62 -17.51
N ASP A 115 5.76 -2.93 -18.51
CA ASP A 115 5.49 -1.51 -18.45
C ASP A 115 4.16 -1.23 -19.19
N PRO A 116 3.01 -1.35 -18.49
CA PRO A 116 1.70 -1.17 -19.11
C PRO A 116 1.49 0.21 -19.73
N ASP A 117 2.15 1.26 -19.21
CA ASP A 117 2.13 2.60 -19.80
C ASP A 117 2.89 2.63 -21.12
N ALA A 118 4.05 1.97 -21.21
CA ALA A 118 4.76 1.78 -22.48
C ALA A 118 3.93 0.95 -23.48
N SER A 119 3.27 -0.12 -23.04
CA SER A 119 2.38 -0.92 -23.87
C SER A 119 1.22 -0.08 -24.44
N ALA A 120 0.59 0.75 -23.61
CA ALA A 120 -0.48 1.65 -24.03
C ALA A 120 0.00 2.65 -25.09
N ARG A 121 1.17 3.27 -24.88
CA ARG A 121 1.79 4.20 -25.83
C ARG A 121 2.16 3.53 -27.15
N ALA A 122 2.74 2.33 -27.10
CA ALA A 122 3.08 1.57 -28.29
C ALA A 122 1.84 1.21 -29.11
N LEU A 123 0.77 0.74 -28.46
CA LEU A 123 -0.49 0.43 -29.13
C LEU A 123 -1.13 1.67 -29.77
N ARG A 124 -1.18 2.79 -29.03
CA ARG A 124 -1.69 4.06 -29.52
C ARG A 124 -0.90 4.55 -30.74
N ALA A 125 0.43 4.58 -30.66
CA ALA A 125 1.28 5.00 -31.76
C ALA A 125 1.07 4.11 -32.99
N ALA A 126 0.98 2.79 -32.80
CA ALA A 126 0.77 1.85 -33.89
C ALA A 126 -0.61 2.00 -34.57
N LEU A 127 -1.65 2.36 -33.82
CA LEU A 127 -2.98 2.69 -34.37
C LEU A 127 -2.96 4.00 -35.16
N ARG A 128 -2.31 5.03 -34.62
CA ARG A 128 -2.17 6.33 -35.27
C ARG A 128 -1.36 6.22 -36.56
N ASP A 129 -0.17 5.63 -36.50
CA ASP A 129 0.78 5.66 -37.61
C ASP A 129 0.35 4.77 -38.78
N ARG A 130 -0.39 3.68 -38.52
CA ARG A 130 -0.77 2.70 -39.54
C ARG A 130 -2.21 2.80 -40.00
N TYR A 131 -3.10 3.30 -39.15
CA TYR A 131 -4.54 3.37 -39.44
C TYR A 131 -5.08 4.81 -39.37
N GLY A 132 -4.24 5.80 -39.06
CA GLY A 132 -4.66 7.20 -38.97
C GLY A 132 -5.63 7.47 -37.82
N LEU A 133 -5.69 6.61 -36.81
CA LEU A 133 -6.62 6.70 -35.69
C LEU A 133 -5.97 7.39 -34.48
N ASP A 134 -6.43 8.58 -34.12
CA ASP A 134 -5.99 9.26 -32.90
C ASP A 134 -6.93 8.93 -31.73
N VAL A 135 -6.51 7.96 -30.92
CA VAL A 135 -7.27 7.42 -29.80
C VAL A 135 -6.48 7.52 -28.49
N ALA A 136 -7.17 7.36 -27.36
CA ALA A 136 -6.53 7.06 -26.08
C ALA A 136 -6.59 5.55 -25.80
N VAL A 137 -5.63 5.04 -25.04
CA VAL A 137 -5.54 3.61 -24.67
C VAL A 137 -5.38 3.50 -23.17
N ILE A 138 -6.21 2.69 -22.53
CA ILE A 138 -6.10 2.28 -21.14
C ILE A 138 -5.86 0.77 -21.12
N VAL A 139 -4.76 0.33 -20.51
CA VAL A 139 -4.54 -1.08 -20.19
C VAL A 139 -5.17 -1.34 -18.82
N SER A 140 -6.22 -2.16 -18.75
CA SER A 140 -6.96 -2.42 -17.52
C SER A 140 -6.74 -3.83 -16.97
N ASP A 141 -6.82 -3.97 -15.65
CA ASP A 141 -6.88 -5.28 -15.02
C ASP A 141 -7.87 -5.30 -13.85
N THR A 142 -8.34 -6.50 -13.53
CA THR A 142 -9.34 -6.71 -12.49
C THR A 142 -8.70 -6.81 -11.12
N MET A 143 -9.11 -5.94 -10.19
CA MET A 143 -8.65 -5.98 -8.81
C MET A 143 -9.75 -5.85 -7.76
N GLY A 144 -9.46 -6.39 -6.58
CA GLY A 144 -10.22 -6.12 -5.37
C GLY A 144 -9.81 -4.78 -4.76
N ARG A 145 -10.57 -4.30 -3.77
CA ARG A 145 -10.24 -3.08 -3.03
C ARG A 145 -10.66 -3.19 -1.57
N PRO A 146 -9.96 -2.50 -0.64
CA PRO A 146 -10.28 -2.57 0.78
C PRO A 146 -11.76 -2.27 1.09
N TRP A 147 -12.32 -3.03 2.03
CA TRP A 147 -13.64 -2.83 2.63
C TRP A 147 -14.84 -2.90 1.67
N ARG A 148 -14.68 -3.44 0.46
CA ARG A 148 -15.78 -3.67 -0.49
C ARG A 148 -15.72 -5.07 -1.07
N ASN A 149 -16.88 -5.73 -1.13
CA ASN A 149 -17.02 -7.00 -1.82
C ASN A 149 -17.13 -6.79 -3.33
N GLY A 150 -16.60 -7.74 -4.10
CA GLY A 150 -16.58 -7.68 -5.56
C GLY A 150 -15.31 -7.05 -6.12
N LEU A 151 -15.05 -7.34 -7.40
CA LEU A 151 -13.89 -6.84 -8.14
C LEU A 151 -14.33 -5.67 -9.03
N THR A 152 -13.39 -4.83 -9.44
CA THR A 152 -13.56 -3.83 -10.50
C THR A 152 -12.31 -3.81 -11.35
N ASP A 153 -12.46 -3.43 -12.61
CA ASP A 153 -11.29 -3.07 -13.39
C ASP A 153 -10.76 -1.69 -12.96
N VAL A 154 -9.44 -1.56 -13.02
CA VAL A 154 -8.70 -0.30 -12.85
C VAL A 154 -7.66 -0.18 -13.97
N ALA A 155 -7.09 1.00 -14.14
CA ALA A 155 -6.00 1.22 -15.08
C ALA A 155 -4.65 0.74 -14.50
N LEU A 156 -3.93 -0.07 -15.26
CA LEU A 156 -2.52 -0.36 -15.04
C LEU A 156 -1.61 0.51 -15.89
N GLY A 157 -2.10 0.96 -17.05
CA GLY A 157 -1.36 1.85 -17.95
C GLY A 157 -2.32 2.73 -18.76
N VAL A 158 -1.87 3.91 -19.19
CA VAL A 158 -2.64 4.81 -20.04
C VAL A 158 -1.76 5.62 -21.00
N ALA A 159 -2.29 5.90 -22.19
CA ALA A 159 -1.71 6.80 -23.18
C ALA A 159 -2.81 7.64 -23.85
N GLY A 160 -2.47 8.85 -24.30
CA GLY A 160 -3.40 9.74 -25.00
C GLY A 160 -4.44 10.46 -24.12
N MET A 161 -4.37 10.33 -22.79
CA MET A 161 -5.25 11.05 -21.85
C MET A 161 -4.65 11.08 -20.43
N PRO A 162 -5.00 12.09 -19.60
CA PRO A 162 -4.50 12.15 -18.23
C PRO A 162 -5.17 11.09 -17.36
N ALA A 163 -4.40 10.49 -16.45
CA ALA A 163 -4.94 9.54 -15.47
C ALA A 163 -5.85 10.20 -14.43
N ILE A 164 -5.54 11.44 -14.05
CA ILE A 164 -6.28 12.23 -13.05
C ILE A 164 -6.97 13.42 -13.73
N ARG A 165 -8.26 13.58 -13.46
CA ARG A 165 -8.97 14.84 -13.66
C ARG A 165 -8.91 15.62 -12.34
N ASP A 166 -8.08 16.65 -12.32
CA ASP A 166 -7.89 17.51 -11.15
C ASP A 166 -8.93 18.64 -11.14
N HIS A 167 -9.76 18.66 -10.11
CA HIS A 167 -10.75 19.72 -9.89
C HIS A 167 -10.27 20.74 -8.84
N ARG A 168 -9.05 20.59 -8.31
CA ARG A 168 -8.55 21.50 -7.27
C ARG A 168 -8.38 22.92 -7.83
N GLY A 169 -8.82 23.90 -7.04
CA GLY A 169 -8.87 25.30 -7.45
C GLY A 169 -10.08 25.66 -8.32
N GLU A 170 -10.90 24.70 -8.76
CA GLU A 170 -12.19 25.01 -9.35
C GLU A 170 -13.17 25.51 -8.27
N VAL A 171 -14.09 26.38 -8.68
CA VAL A 171 -15.13 26.93 -7.81
C VAL A 171 -16.47 26.31 -8.19
N ASP A 172 -17.15 25.73 -7.20
CA ASP A 172 -18.46 25.10 -7.39
C ASP A 172 -19.57 26.15 -7.64
N PRO A 173 -20.80 25.74 -8.05
CA PRO A 173 -21.91 26.67 -8.28
C PRO A 173 -22.37 27.47 -7.04
N TYR A 174 -21.89 27.14 -5.85
CA TYR A 174 -22.18 27.82 -4.59
C TYR A 174 -21.05 28.76 -4.15
N GLY A 175 -19.97 28.85 -4.91
CA GLY A 175 -18.82 29.69 -4.62
C GLY A 175 -17.74 29.05 -3.74
N ASN A 176 -17.81 27.73 -3.50
CA ASN A 176 -16.77 27.03 -2.73
C ASN A 176 -15.63 26.57 -3.65
N GLU A 177 -14.40 26.84 -3.23
CA GLU A 177 -13.22 26.27 -3.88
C GLU A 177 -13.05 24.78 -3.51
N LEU A 178 -12.75 23.96 -4.51
CA LEU A 178 -12.47 22.54 -4.32
C LEU A 178 -10.98 22.38 -3.96
N PHE A 179 -10.68 21.79 -2.81
CA PHE A 179 -9.28 21.65 -2.33
C PHE A 179 -8.68 20.24 -2.48
N VAL A 180 -9.51 19.21 -2.55
CA VAL A 180 -9.08 17.80 -2.54
C VAL A 180 -9.56 17.03 -3.77
N THR A 181 -10.53 17.57 -4.51
CA THR A 181 -11.25 16.82 -5.52
C THR A 181 -10.36 16.48 -6.71
N GLN A 182 -9.96 15.21 -6.78
CA GLN A 182 -9.26 14.62 -7.91
C GLN A 182 -9.97 13.33 -8.26
N MET A 183 -10.22 13.11 -9.54
CA MET A 183 -10.91 11.94 -10.04
C MET A 183 -9.93 11.08 -10.82
N ALA A 184 -9.73 9.83 -10.39
CA ALA A 184 -8.97 8.82 -11.12
C ALA A 184 -9.79 8.38 -12.34
N VAL A 185 -9.85 9.24 -13.36
CA VAL A 185 -10.81 9.08 -14.46
C VAL A 185 -10.55 7.82 -15.28
N VAL A 186 -9.29 7.40 -15.39
CA VAL A 186 -8.95 6.16 -16.10
C VAL A 186 -9.44 4.92 -15.36
N ASP A 187 -9.56 4.95 -14.02
CA ASP A 187 -10.16 3.86 -13.24
C ASP A 187 -11.69 3.82 -13.42
N GLU A 188 -12.34 4.99 -13.50
CA GLU A 188 -13.78 5.05 -13.81
C GLU A 188 -14.08 4.49 -15.20
N LEU A 189 -13.26 4.85 -16.19
CA LEU A 189 -13.38 4.34 -17.57
C LEU A 189 -13.05 2.85 -17.67
N ALA A 190 -12.02 2.38 -16.94
CA ALA A 190 -11.68 0.97 -16.85
C ALA A 190 -12.85 0.15 -16.27
N GLY A 191 -13.41 0.62 -15.15
CA GLY A 191 -14.59 0.01 -14.52
C GLY A 191 -15.82 0.02 -15.44
N ALA A 192 -16.02 1.09 -16.21
CA ALA A 192 -17.10 1.17 -17.20
C ALA A 192 -16.90 0.19 -18.36
N GLY A 193 -15.67 0.08 -18.89
CA GLY A 193 -15.32 -0.85 -19.97
C GLY A 193 -15.55 -2.31 -19.58
N GLU A 194 -15.30 -2.68 -18.33
CA GLU A 194 -15.55 -4.03 -17.84
C GLU A 194 -17.01 -4.49 -17.99
N LEU A 195 -17.98 -3.57 -17.89
CA LEU A 195 -19.41 -3.89 -18.01
C LEU A 195 -19.78 -4.55 -19.34
N ILE A 196 -19.05 -4.22 -20.42
CA ILE A 196 -19.30 -4.79 -21.76
C ILE A 196 -18.28 -5.86 -22.16
N LYS A 197 -17.08 -5.86 -21.57
CA LYS A 197 -16.07 -6.90 -21.82
C LYS A 197 -16.53 -8.25 -21.30
N GLY A 198 -17.13 -8.26 -20.09
CA GLY A 198 -17.48 -9.47 -19.38
C GLY A 198 -16.26 -10.36 -19.09
N LYS A 199 -16.48 -11.50 -18.42
CA LYS A 199 -15.39 -12.44 -18.07
C LYS A 199 -15.21 -13.57 -19.08
N CYS A 200 -16.25 -13.90 -19.83
CA CYS A 200 -16.31 -15.08 -20.70
C CYS A 200 -16.66 -14.74 -22.15
N ASP A 201 -16.94 -13.49 -22.48
CA ASP A 201 -17.52 -13.10 -23.77
C ASP A 201 -16.48 -12.90 -24.88
N GLN A 202 -15.20 -13.18 -24.59
CA GLN A 202 -14.06 -13.00 -25.51
C GLN A 202 -14.00 -11.58 -26.13
N VAL A 203 -14.34 -10.56 -25.33
CA VAL A 203 -14.22 -9.14 -25.70
C VAL A 203 -13.08 -8.53 -24.87
N PRO A 204 -11.83 -8.55 -25.36
CA PRO A 204 -10.69 -8.02 -24.61
C PRO A 204 -10.58 -6.49 -24.68
N VAL A 205 -11.35 -5.85 -25.56
CA VAL A 205 -11.33 -4.38 -25.76
C VAL A 205 -12.74 -3.82 -25.74
N ALA A 206 -12.95 -2.81 -24.91
CA ALA A 206 -14.13 -1.95 -24.94
C ALA A 206 -13.73 -0.56 -25.43
N VAL A 207 -14.63 0.09 -26.16
CA VAL A 207 -14.45 1.48 -26.62
C VAL A 207 -15.40 2.37 -25.85
N VAL A 208 -14.86 3.35 -25.13
CA VAL A 208 -15.64 4.43 -24.54
C VAL A 208 -15.59 5.63 -25.48
N ARG A 209 -16.76 5.98 -26.02
CA ARG A 209 -16.92 7.06 -27.00
C ARG A 209 -17.65 8.26 -26.37
N GLY A 210 -17.20 9.45 -26.74
CA GLY A 210 -17.82 10.73 -26.34
C GLY A 210 -17.27 11.31 -25.02
N TYR A 211 -16.24 10.69 -24.43
CA TYR A 211 -15.54 11.23 -23.26
C TYR A 211 -14.49 12.28 -23.66
N LEU A 212 -13.60 11.94 -24.60
CA LEU A 212 -12.60 12.87 -25.13
C LEU A 212 -13.14 13.59 -26.37
N GLY A 213 -12.81 14.87 -26.49
CA GLY A 213 -12.97 15.62 -27.75
C GLY A 213 -11.74 15.46 -28.66
N THR A 214 -10.55 15.46 -28.07
CA THR A 214 -9.27 15.19 -28.75
C THR A 214 -8.35 14.52 -27.74
N PRO A 215 -7.65 13.43 -28.11
CA PRO A 215 -6.61 12.85 -27.27
C PRO A 215 -5.51 13.88 -26.97
N ARG A 216 -4.77 13.64 -25.88
CA ARG A 216 -3.65 14.47 -25.47
C ARG A 216 -2.31 13.84 -25.83
N ASP A 217 -1.25 14.61 -25.69
CA ASP A 217 0.11 14.06 -25.67
C ASP A 217 0.27 13.13 -24.46
N ASP A 218 1.18 12.17 -24.58
CA ASP A 218 1.43 11.20 -23.52
C ASP A 218 2.17 11.87 -22.35
N ASP A 219 1.82 11.49 -21.13
CA ASP A 219 2.39 12.01 -19.87
C ASP A 219 2.99 10.88 -19.01
N GLU A 220 2.99 11.04 -17.68
CA GLU A 220 3.50 10.04 -16.73
C GLU A 220 2.68 8.74 -16.70
N GLY A 221 1.50 8.71 -17.32
CA GLY A 221 0.67 7.51 -17.43
C GLY A 221 -0.04 7.15 -16.11
N ALA A 222 -0.36 5.87 -15.93
CA ALA A 222 -1.09 5.38 -14.77
C ALA A 222 -0.22 5.37 -13.50
N ARG A 223 1.10 5.48 -13.64
CA ARG A 223 2.03 5.60 -12.50
C ARG A 223 1.69 6.75 -11.55
N THR A 224 1.09 7.84 -12.04
CA THR A 224 0.65 8.95 -11.17
C THR A 224 -0.45 8.54 -10.18
N LEU A 225 -1.17 7.43 -10.42
CA LEU A 225 -2.18 6.89 -9.50
C LEU A 225 -1.56 6.05 -8.37
N VAL A 226 -0.33 5.56 -8.57
CA VAL A 226 0.38 4.77 -7.56
C VAL A 226 0.82 5.71 -6.45
N ARG A 227 0.28 5.49 -5.25
CA ARG A 227 0.65 6.28 -4.08
C ARG A 227 2.07 5.95 -3.64
N ASP A 228 2.86 6.99 -3.42
CA ASP A 228 4.21 6.84 -2.87
C ASP A 228 4.19 6.18 -1.48
N ALA A 229 5.23 5.38 -1.19
CA ALA A 229 5.33 4.64 0.07
C ALA A 229 5.36 5.55 1.31
N SER A 230 5.88 6.77 1.20
CA SER A 230 5.86 7.76 2.29
C SER A 230 4.45 8.23 2.66
N MET A 231 3.49 8.06 1.75
CA MET A 231 2.08 8.43 1.94
C MET A 231 1.21 7.20 2.24
N ASP A 232 1.79 6.00 2.34
CA ASP A 232 1.06 4.75 2.57
C ASP A 232 0.66 4.58 4.05
N LEU A 233 -0.62 4.84 4.34
CA LEU A 233 -1.21 4.62 5.65
C LEU A 233 -1.53 3.15 5.96
N PHE A 234 -1.35 2.24 5.00
CA PHE A 234 -1.73 0.82 5.07
C PHE A 234 -0.55 -0.09 4.69
N SER A 235 0.66 0.30 5.09
CA SER A 235 1.90 -0.38 4.72
C SER A 235 1.98 -1.84 5.16
N LEU A 236 1.24 -2.25 6.20
CA LEU A 236 1.18 -3.64 6.66
C LEU A 236 -0.27 -4.09 6.89
N GLY A 237 -0.52 -5.37 6.64
CA GLY A 237 -1.71 -6.05 7.13
C GLY A 237 -1.75 -6.08 8.67
N THR A 238 -2.96 -6.24 9.24
CA THR A 238 -3.15 -6.18 10.70
C THR A 238 -2.32 -7.23 11.45
N ALA A 239 -2.17 -8.44 10.91
CA ALA A 239 -1.41 -9.50 11.55
C ALA A 239 0.09 -9.20 11.51
N GLU A 240 0.58 -8.72 10.37
CA GLU A 240 1.97 -8.32 10.13
C GLU A 240 2.36 -7.14 11.01
N ALA A 241 1.52 -6.11 11.11
CA ALA A 241 1.73 -4.95 11.96
C ALA A 241 1.81 -5.34 13.45
N ARG A 242 0.92 -6.22 13.92
CA ARG A 242 0.97 -6.75 15.29
C ARG A 242 2.24 -7.54 15.56
N ALA A 243 2.63 -8.42 14.64
CA ALA A 243 3.84 -9.20 14.77
C ALA A 243 5.11 -8.34 14.76
N ALA A 244 5.16 -7.31 13.90
CA ALA A 244 6.25 -6.34 13.88
C ALA A 244 6.36 -5.59 15.22
N GLY A 245 5.26 -5.02 15.71
CA GLY A 245 5.24 -4.30 17.00
C GLY A 245 5.69 -5.18 18.18
N LEU A 246 5.31 -6.46 18.22
CA LEU A 246 5.78 -7.38 19.26
C LEU A 246 7.28 -7.66 19.18
N ARG A 247 7.86 -7.79 17.98
CA ARG A 247 9.32 -7.98 17.81
C ARG A 247 10.10 -6.73 18.17
N GLU A 248 9.59 -5.55 17.81
CA GLU A 248 10.19 -4.26 18.17
C GLU A 248 10.17 -4.06 19.68
N ALA A 249 9.04 -4.36 20.35
CA ALA A 249 8.92 -4.31 21.80
C ALA A 249 9.92 -5.25 22.52
N ALA A 250 10.25 -6.39 21.91
CA ALA A 250 11.23 -7.35 22.44
C ALA A 250 12.69 -6.90 22.27
N THR A 251 12.96 -5.91 21.41
CA THR A 251 14.31 -5.46 21.04
C THR A 251 14.51 -3.95 21.24
N LEU A 252 13.70 -3.34 22.12
CA LEU A 252 13.73 -1.90 22.37
C LEU A 252 15.14 -1.43 22.77
N PRO A 253 15.72 -0.46 22.05
CA PRO A 253 17.02 0.08 22.39
C PRO A 253 16.95 1.03 23.59
N ASP A 254 18.03 1.10 24.36
CA ASP A 254 18.25 2.12 25.38
C ASP A 254 18.67 3.43 24.68
N ARG A 255 17.69 4.27 24.33
CA ARG A 255 17.92 5.60 23.74
C ARG A 255 16.81 6.57 24.13
N THR A 256 17.14 7.84 24.35
CA THR A 256 16.14 8.91 24.52
C THR A 256 15.78 9.53 23.17
N GLY A 257 14.69 10.30 23.13
CA GLY A 257 14.37 11.16 21.98
C GLY A 257 15.32 12.36 21.87
N THR A 258 15.22 13.09 20.76
CA THR A 258 15.81 14.44 20.61
C THR A 258 14.83 15.55 20.95
N ASP A 259 13.53 15.26 20.83
CA ASP A 259 12.45 16.20 21.10
C ASP A 259 11.91 15.99 22.53
N PRO A 260 11.43 17.06 23.20
CA PRO A 260 10.78 16.94 24.49
C PRO A 260 9.60 15.96 24.46
N ALA A 261 9.58 15.02 25.40
CA ALA A 261 8.47 14.07 25.51
C ALA A 261 7.16 14.80 25.84
N ASP A 262 6.11 14.61 25.03
CA ASP A 262 4.77 15.14 25.30
C ASP A 262 4.23 14.59 26.65
N PRO A 263 3.95 15.44 27.65
CA PRO A 263 3.42 14.97 28.93
C PRO A 263 2.10 14.21 28.81
N ALA A 264 1.28 14.49 27.79
CA ALA A 264 0.06 13.73 27.53
C ALA A 264 0.37 12.31 27.01
N ALA A 265 1.34 12.16 26.12
CA ALA A 265 1.85 10.88 25.65
C ALA A 265 2.43 10.04 26.79
N VAL A 266 3.23 10.63 27.68
CA VAL A 266 3.75 9.95 28.87
C VAL A 266 2.61 9.44 29.77
N ARG A 267 1.56 10.26 29.98
CA ARG A 267 0.39 9.82 30.76
C ARG A 267 -0.36 8.66 30.11
N ARG A 268 -0.52 8.66 28.77
CA ARG A 268 -1.12 7.54 28.04
C ARG A 268 -0.30 6.25 28.20
N ALA A 269 1.03 6.35 28.10
CA ALA A 269 1.92 5.21 28.29
C ALA A 269 1.80 4.60 29.71
N ILE A 270 1.76 5.43 30.76
CA ILE A 270 1.55 4.95 32.14
C ILE A 270 0.17 4.31 32.28
N ALA A 271 -0.88 4.94 31.77
CA ALA A 271 -2.24 4.42 31.84
C ALA A 271 -2.39 3.07 31.11
N ALA A 272 -1.70 2.89 29.99
CA ALA A 272 -1.74 1.65 29.20
C ALA A 272 -1.23 0.42 29.95
N VAL A 273 -0.38 0.60 30.97
CA VAL A 273 0.17 -0.51 31.77
C VAL A 273 -0.43 -0.61 33.17
N ALA A 274 -1.26 0.35 33.58
CA ALA A 274 -1.72 0.50 34.97
C ALA A 274 -2.43 -0.75 35.53
N ASP A 275 -3.19 -1.46 34.71
CA ASP A 275 -3.97 -2.64 35.13
C ASP A 275 -3.20 -3.96 35.02
N VAL A 276 -1.98 -3.94 34.47
CA VAL A 276 -1.17 -5.15 34.21
C VAL A 276 0.16 -5.18 34.98
N VAL A 277 0.51 -4.08 35.65
CA VAL A 277 1.67 -4.03 36.56
C VAL A 277 1.33 -4.69 37.90
N ALA A 278 2.35 -5.13 38.63
CA ALA A 278 2.14 -5.73 39.93
C ALA A 278 1.47 -4.75 40.92
N PRO A 279 0.57 -5.21 41.81
CA PRO A 279 0.03 -4.38 42.87
C PRO A 279 1.15 -3.71 43.68
N GLY A 280 1.11 -2.38 43.79
CA GLY A 280 2.13 -1.59 44.48
C GLY A 280 3.28 -1.09 43.58
N THR A 281 3.38 -1.53 42.32
CA THR A 281 4.23 -0.86 41.33
C THR A 281 3.62 0.49 40.95
N VAL A 282 4.39 1.57 41.08
CA VAL A 282 3.94 2.93 40.73
C VAL A 282 4.94 3.59 39.80
N PHE A 283 4.43 4.17 38.70
CA PHE A 283 5.22 5.00 37.80
C PHE A 283 4.80 6.47 37.93
N THR A 284 5.77 7.35 38.21
CA THR A 284 5.55 8.78 38.43
C THR A 284 6.35 9.59 37.42
N HIS A 285 5.65 10.37 36.59
CA HIS A 285 6.29 11.36 35.73
C HIS A 285 6.64 12.61 36.55
N VAL A 286 7.91 12.98 36.60
CA VAL A 286 8.36 14.20 37.28
C VAL A 286 8.21 15.37 36.31
N THR A 287 7.09 16.09 36.44
CA THR A 287 6.74 17.21 35.56
C THR A 287 7.24 18.57 36.05
N ASP A 288 7.69 18.66 37.31
CA ASP A 288 8.28 19.88 37.85
C ASP A 288 9.75 19.97 37.43
N ASP A 289 10.12 21.07 36.76
CA ASP A 289 11.43 21.24 36.15
C ASP A 289 12.58 21.32 37.17
N GLU A 290 12.35 21.96 38.33
CA GLU A 290 13.35 22.10 39.38
C GLU A 290 13.60 20.76 40.07
N VAL A 291 12.52 20.05 40.42
CA VAL A 291 12.61 18.70 41.00
C VAL A 291 13.27 17.74 40.02
N ARG A 292 12.89 17.78 38.74
CA ARG A 292 13.50 16.95 37.70
C ARG A 292 15.00 17.20 37.60
N ALA A 293 15.43 18.47 37.51
CA ALA A 293 16.84 18.82 37.40
C ALA A 293 17.65 18.36 38.61
N GLY A 294 17.10 18.55 39.83
CA GLY A 294 17.72 18.09 41.07
C GLY A 294 17.89 16.57 41.10
N LEU A 295 16.85 15.81 40.74
CA LEU A 295 16.91 14.34 40.71
C LEU A 295 17.88 13.84 39.63
N ALA A 296 17.79 14.36 38.40
CA ALA A 296 18.65 13.96 37.28
C ALA A 296 20.14 14.15 37.60
N ALA A 297 20.51 15.23 38.29
CA ALA A 297 21.89 15.49 38.71
C ALA A 297 22.46 14.42 39.67
N THR A 298 21.61 13.65 40.34
CA THR A 298 22.01 12.57 41.24
C THR A 298 22.02 11.18 40.58
N VAL A 299 21.59 11.07 39.32
CA VAL A 299 21.54 9.80 38.59
C VAL A 299 22.82 9.64 37.76
N PRO A 300 23.67 8.63 38.04
CA PRO A 300 24.87 8.38 37.25
C PRO A 300 24.52 8.01 35.80
N GLY A 301 25.24 8.60 34.85
CA GLY A 301 25.08 8.30 33.42
C GLY A 301 23.84 8.92 32.77
N TRP A 302 23.28 9.98 33.36
CA TRP A 302 22.14 10.71 32.79
C TRP A 302 22.42 11.17 31.35
N PRO A 303 21.61 10.76 30.35
CA PRO A 303 21.80 11.17 28.96
C PRO A 303 21.60 12.67 28.78
N ALA A 304 22.51 13.33 28.08
CA ALA A 304 22.40 14.77 27.78
C ALA A 304 21.16 15.10 26.91
N SER A 305 20.67 14.13 26.15
CA SER A 305 19.46 14.22 25.32
C SER A 305 18.16 13.95 26.06
N ALA A 306 18.21 13.53 27.33
CA ALA A 306 17.00 13.27 28.12
C ALA A 306 16.32 14.58 28.50
N THR A 307 15.01 14.64 28.29
CA THR A 307 14.18 15.82 28.53
C THR A 307 13.14 15.59 29.64
N GLY A 308 12.85 14.34 29.97
CA GLY A 308 11.95 13.94 31.03
C GLY A 308 12.54 12.87 31.95
N LEU A 309 11.87 12.68 33.09
CA LEU A 309 12.25 11.72 34.12
C LEU A 309 11.01 11.01 34.64
N LEU A 310 11.03 9.68 34.58
CA LEU A 310 10.03 8.80 35.16
C LEU A 310 10.65 8.00 36.29
N LEU A 311 10.02 8.05 37.47
CA LEU A 311 10.38 7.23 38.62
C LEU A 311 9.52 5.98 38.64
N GLY A 312 10.16 4.81 38.79
CA GLY A 312 9.47 3.57 39.10
C GLY A 312 9.70 3.18 40.55
N ALA A 313 8.64 2.99 41.31
CA ALA A 313 8.68 2.43 42.66
C ALA A 313 8.17 0.98 42.61
N ALA A 314 8.97 0.05 43.11
CA ALA A 314 8.58 -1.34 43.29
C ALA A 314 7.73 -1.51 44.57
N PRO A 315 6.89 -2.55 44.67
CA PRO A 315 6.13 -2.82 45.88
C PRO A 315 7.04 -3.06 47.08
N ILE A 316 6.62 -2.58 48.26
CA ILE A 316 7.32 -2.79 49.54
C ILE A 316 6.43 -3.65 50.44
N PRO A 317 6.94 -4.71 51.09
CA PRO A 317 8.35 -5.17 51.12
C PRO A 317 8.80 -5.88 49.83
N LEU A 318 10.10 -5.86 49.55
CA LEU A 318 10.71 -6.45 48.35
C LEU A 318 11.20 -7.88 48.61
N ASP A 319 10.63 -8.87 47.92
CA ASP A 319 11.23 -10.20 47.72
C ASP A 319 12.04 -10.19 46.39
N PRO A 320 13.13 -10.98 46.26
CA PRO A 320 13.74 -11.30 44.95
C PRO A 320 12.75 -11.51 43.79
N ALA A 321 11.63 -12.19 44.02
CA ALA A 321 10.60 -12.39 43.00
C ALA A 321 9.92 -11.08 42.55
N ASP A 322 9.78 -10.12 43.45
CA ASP A 322 9.16 -8.82 43.16
C ASP A 322 10.09 -7.90 42.37
N LEU A 323 11.41 -8.04 42.53
CA LEU A 323 12.40 -7.35 41.69
C LEU A 323 12.35 -7.83 40.24
N VAL A 324 12.18 -9.14 40.02
CA VAL A 324 12.00 -9.72 38.68
C VAL A 324 10.70 -9.21 38.05
N ARG A 325 9.61 -9.18 38.81
CA ARG A 325 8.32 -8.63 38.36
C ARG A 325 8.42 -7.14 38.04
N PHE A 326 9.07 -6.36 38.89
CA PHE A 326 9.27 -4.94 38.67
C PHE A 326 10.09 -4.66 37.40
N GLY A 327 11.13 -5.47 37.12
CA GLY A 327 11.84 -5.39 35.85
C GLY A 327 10.93 -5.63 34.63
N ALA A 328 10.00 -6.59 34.73
CA ALA A 328 9.00 -6.82 33.68
C ALA A 328 8.01 -5.64 33.56
N ASP A 329 7.58 -5.04 34.67
CA ASP A 329 6.73 -3.86 34.68
C ASP A 329 7.41 -2.64 34.06
N VAL A 330 8.69 -2.42 34.35
CA VAL A 330 9.50 -1.38 33.72
C VAL A 330 9.57 -1.62 32.21
N GLN A 331 9.82 -2.86 31.76
CA GLN A 331 9.83 -3.16 30.32
C GLN A 331 8.46 -2.94 29.65
N ARG A 332 7.35 -3.25 30.33
CA ARG A 332 6.00 -2.93 29.83
C ARG A 332 5.83 -1.43 29.63
N LEU A 333 6.25 -0.61 30.60
CA LEU A 333 6.19 0.84 30.48
C LEU A 333 7.08 1.34 29.33
N ARG A 334 8.30 0.81 29.18
CA ARG A 334 9.19 1.16 28.07
C ARG A 334 8.56 0.89 26.71
N ALA A 335 7.88 -0.26 26.56
CA ALA A 335 7.14 -0.58 25.35
C ALA A 335 5.96 0.37 25.10
N ALA A 336 5.22 0.74 26.15
CA ALA A 336 4.14 1.71 26.05
C ALA A 336 4.64 3.12 25.68
N LEU A 337 5.78 3.54 26.23
CA LEU A 337 6.44 4.81 25.86
C LEU A 337 6.88 4.79 24.39
N ALA A 338 7.50 3.70 23.94
CA ALA A 338 7.94 3.56 22.55
C ALA A 338 6.75 3.59 21.56
N ALA A 339 5.61 3.01 21.92
CA ALA A 339 4.38 3.08 21.12
C ALA A 339 3.82 4.51 20.98
N GLU A 340 4.15 5.39 21.91
CA GLU A 340 3.84 6.82 21.88
C GLU A 340 4.98 7.67 21.26
N GLY A 341 6.00 7.02 20.68
CA GLY A 341 7.15 7.68 20.06
C GLY A 341 8.24 8.16 21.05
N ILE A 342 8.17 7.75 22.31
CA ILE A 342 9.08 8.19 23.37
C ILE A 342 10.19 7.16 23.59
N GLY A 343 11.43 7.55 23.31
CA GLY A 343 12.61 6.76 23.68
C GLY A 343 12.81 6.72 25.19
N SER A 344 13.34 5.62 25.72
CA SER A 344 13.66 5.51 27.15
C SER A 344 14.97 4.78 27.43
N VAL A 345 15.70 5.25 28.44
CA VAL A 345 16.91 4.62 28.99
C VAL A 345 16.66 4.28 30.45
N LEU A 346 16.88 3.02 30.83
CA LEU A 346 16.80 2.58 32.22
C LEU A 346 18.10 2.91 32.96
N LEU A 347 17.96 3.63 34.07
CA LEU A 347 19.05 4.10 34.92
C LEU A 347 18.81 3.71 36.38
N PRO A 348 19.87 3.70 37.22
CA PRO A 348 19.72 3.60 38.67
C PRO A 348 18.79 4.68 39.24
N PRO A 349 18.11 4.42 40.36
CA PRO A 349 17.26 5.44 40.99
C PRO A 349 18.08 6.66 41.47
N PRO A 350 17.47 7.86 41.57
CA PRO A 350 18.17 9.05 42.04
C PRO A 350 18.57 8.91 43.50
N GLY A 351 19.74 9.44 43.84
CA GLY A 351 20.28 9.39 45.20
C GLY A 351 19.32 10.03 46.21
N GLY A 352 19.02 9.30 47.30
CA GLY A 352 18.14 9.79 48.36
C GLY A 352 16.64 9.74 48.05
N SER A 353 16.24 9.18 46.90
CA SER A 353 14.83 8.95 46.57
C SER A 353 14.33 7.58 47.09
N ALA A 354 13.01 7.42 47.17
CA ALA A 354 12.36 6.12 47.44
C ALA A 354 12.12 5.29 46.16
N ALA A 355 12.61 5.74 44.99
CA ALA A 355 12.42 5.05 43.74
C ALA A 355 13.31 3.80 43.64
N SER A 356 12.85 2.80 42.89
CA SER A 356 13.57 1.55 42.62
C SER A 356 14.23 1.54 41.23
N ALA A 357 13.74 2.39 40.31
CA ALA A 357 14.33 2.61 38.99
C ALA A 357 14.04 4.02 38.48
N THR A 358 14.80 4.45 37.47
CA THR A 358 14.51 5.68 36.71
C THR A 358 14.55 5.40 35.22
N LEU A 359 13.58 5.96 34.49
CA LEU A 359 13.66 6.07 33.05
C LEU A 359 13.94 7.52 32.69
N ALA A 360 15.06 7.74 32.01
CA ALA A 360 15.31 8.97 31.27
C ALA A 360 14.57 8.88 29.93
N ILE A 361 13.75 9.89 29.62
CA ILE A 361 12.95 9.96 28.38
C ILE A 361 13.27 11.22 27.57
#